data_AF-A0AA97FCY8-F1
#
_entry.id   AF-A0AA97FCY8-F1
#
_cell.length_a   1.000
_cell.length_b   1.000
_cell.length_c   1.000
_cell.angle_alpha   90.00
_cell.angle_beta   90.00
_cell.angle_gamma   90.00
#
_symmetry.space_group_name_H-M   'P 1'
#
loop_
_entity.id
_entity.type
_entity.pdbx_description
1 polymer ?
#
loop_
_entity_poly.entity_id
_entity_poly.type
_entity_poly.pdbx_seq_one_letter_code
_entity_poly.pdbx_strand_id
1 'polypeptide(L)'
;MKVAGLGFLTWLLPLALSVFFYTKTGEPAVDITFFKTIMIVLFGGFGTVLLAYYFKGVSEFYIFEGFFVGAAWLVINWIMDFLILLPINGMDITTYFKEIGLRYILILIIAVSIGIAAEDAAGKSGKQNTIK
;
A
#
# COMPACT_ATOMS: atom_id res chain seq x y z
N MET A 1 4.48 -16.43 2.32
CA MET A 1 3.26 -15.98 3.04
C MET A 1 3.33 -14.53 3.52
N LYS A 2 4.48 -14.00 3.99
CA LYS A 2 4.59 -12.61 4.46
C LYS A 2 4.18 -11.54 3.43
N VAL A 3 4.64 -11.65 2.18
CA VAL A 3 4.32 -10.66 1.12
C VAL A 3 2.82 -10.57 0.85
N ALA A 4 2.17 -11.68 0.49
CA ALA A 4 0.75 -11.68 0.14
C ALA A 4 -0.15 -11.28 1.31
N GLY A 5 0.13 -11.76 2.53
CA GLY A 5 -0.66 -11.42 3.71
C GLY A 5 -0.59 -9.94 4.06
N LEU A 6 0.61 -9.35 4.05
CA LEU A 6 0.78 -7.91 4.32
C LEU A 6 0.17 -7.05 3.21
N GLY A 7 0.31 -7.46 1.94
CA GLY A 7 -0.33 -6.76 0.81
C GLY A 7 -1.86 -6.87 0.83
N PHE A 8 -2.40 -7.99 1.31
CA PHE A 8 -3.84 -8.11 1.52
C PHE A 8 -4.33 -7.21 2.67
N LEU A 9 -3.54 -7.06 3.74
CA LEU A 9 -3.89 -6.15 4.84
C LEU A 9 -3.96 -4.69 4.40
N THR A 10 -3.14 -4.25 3.44
CA THR A 10 -3.23 -2.87 2.91
C THR A 10 -4.52 -2.61 2.16
N TRP A 11 -5.18 -3.63 1.64
CA TRP A 11 -6.51 -3.55 1.03
C TRP A 11 -7.64 -3.71 2.07
N LEU A 12 -7.52 -4.71 2.94
CA LEU A 12 -8.57 -5.07 3.90
C LEU A 12 -8.83 -3.96 4.92
N LEU A 13 -7.77 -3.30 5.42
CA LEU A 13 -7.95 -2.28 6.45
C LEU A 13 -8.74 -1.06 5.93
N PRO A 14 -8.40 -0.43 4.78
CA PRO A 14 -9.23 0.63 4.20
C PRO A 14 -10.67 0.20 3.94
N LEU A 15 -10.91 -1.03 3.46
CA LEU A 15 -12.28 -1.52 3.26
C LEU A 15 -13.03 -1.66 4.58
N ALA A 16 -12.41 -2.26 5.60
CA ALA A 16 -13.03 -2.43 6.91
C ALA A 16 -13.35 -1.07 7.55
N LEU A 17 -12.44 -0.10 7.42
CA LEU A 17 -12.64 1.25 7.95
C LEU A 17 -13.66 2.06 7.15
N SER A 18 -13.78 1.83 5.83
CA SER A 18 -14.72 2.58 5.00
C SER A 18 -16.16 2.38 5.45
N VAL A 19 -16.54 1.21 5.96
CA VAL A 19 -17.89 0.89 6.44
C VAL A 19 -18.39 1.91 7.47
N PHE A 20 -17.50 2.47 8.31
CA PHE A 20 -17.87 3.48 9.31
C PHE A 20 -18.17 4.87 8.71
N PHE A 21 -17.86 5.09 7.44
CA PHE A 21 -18.12 6.32 6.69
C PHE A 21 -19.35 6.20 5.77
N TYR A 22 -20.10 5.11 5.84
CA TYR A 22 -21.35 4.93 5.10
C TYR A 22 -22.53 4.74 6.04
N THR A 23 -23.68 5.23 5.61
CA THR A 23 -24.96 5.01 6.27
C THR A 23 -25.47 3.59 6.03
N LYS A 24 -26.47 3.15 6.80
CA LYS A 24 -27.11 1.82 6.60
C LYS A 24 -27.75 1.65 5.23
N THR A 25 -28.06 2.74 4.53
CA THR A 25 -28.63 2.74 3.19
C THR A 25 -27.56 2.77 2.09
N GLY A 26 -26.27 2.81 2.45
CA GLY A 26 -25.15 2.81 1.50
C GLY A 26 -24.74 4.19 1.00
N GLU A 27 -25.30 5.27 1.55
CA GLU A 27 -24.90 6.64 1.22
C GLU A 27 -23.69 7.08 2.06
N PRO A 28 -22.74 7.86 1.51
CA PRO A 28 -21.65 8.45 2.29
C PRO A 28 -22.19 9.27 3.48
N ALA A 29 -21.68 8.99 4.68
CA ALA A 29 -22.06 9.70 5.91
C ALA A 29 -21.34 11.06 6.06
N VAL A 30 -20.32 11.30 5.24
CA VAL A 30 -19.53 12.54 5.20
C VAL A 30 -19.30 12.94 3.74
N ASP A 31 -18.79 14.15 3.51
CA ASP A 31 -18.36 14.59 2.18
C ASP A 31 -17.41 13.56 1.53
N ILE A 32 -17.67 13.23 0.26
CA ILE A 32 -16.94 12.19 -0.46
C ILE A 32 -15.46 12.53 -0.68
N THR A 33 -15.13 13.82 -0.81
CA THR A 33 -13.75 14.28 -0.98
C THR A 33 -12.99 14.17 0.34
N PHE A 34 -13.64 14.53 1.44
CA PHE A 34 -13.11 14.34 2.79
C PHE A 34 -12.86 12.85 3.09
N PHE A 35 -13.84 11.99 2.79
CA PHE A 35 -13.69 10.53 2.92
C PHE A 35 -12.49 10.01 2.13
N LYS A 36 -12.39 10.34 0.83
CA LYS A 36 -11.27 9.93 -0.05
C LYS A 36 -9.91 10.41 0.50
N THR A 37 -9.87 11.59 1.10
CA THR A 37 -8.63 12.12 1.71
C THR A 37 -8.21 11.28 2.91
N ILE A 38 -9.13 10.98 3.83
CA ILE A 38 -8.84 10.11 4.98
C ILE A 38 -8.35 8.74 4.52
N MET A 39 -9.01 8.15 3.51
CA MET A 39 -8.63 6.84 2.98
C MET A 39 -7.21 6.84 2.43
N ILE A 40 -6.78 7.86 1.68
CA ILE A 40 -5.38 7.95 1.21
C ILE A 40 -4.41 8.02 2.38
N VAL A 41 -4.68 8.88 3.38
CA VAL A 41 -3.76 9.09 4.51
C VAL A 41 -3.59 7.81 5.31
N LEU A 42 -4.70 7.14 5.64
CA LEU A 42 -4.69 5.86 6.35
C LEU A 42 -3.96 4.79 5.55
N PHE A 43 -4.30 4.65 4.26
CA PHE A 43 -3.67 3.69 3.37
C PHE A 43 -2.15 3.93 3.23
N GLY A 44 -1.74 5.17 2.95
CA GLY A 44 -0.34 5.54 2.77
C GLY A 44 0.47 5.35 4.05
N GLY A 45 -0.04 5.79 5.19
CA GLY A 45 0.61 5.61 6.49
C GLY A 45 0.72 4.15 6.89
N PHE A 46 -0.41 3.42 6.85
CA PHE A 46 -0.44 2.01 7.22
C PHE A 46 0.42 1.14 6.28
N GLY A 47 0.29 1.35 4.97
CA GLY A 47 1.11 0.67 3.97
C GLY A 47 2.60 0.91 4.16
N THR A 48 2.99 2.14 4.47
CA THR A 48 4.39 2.48 4.79
C THR A 48 4.90 1.71 6.01
N VAL A 49 4.10 1.64 7.09
CA VAL A 49 4.47 0.88 8.30
C VAL A 49 4.62 -0.60 8.00
N LEU A 50 3.71 -1.20 7.22
CA LEU A 50 3.81 -2.61 6.83
C LEU A 50 5.02 -2.88 5.94
N LEU A 51 5.34 -1.98 5.00
CA LEU A 51 6.54 -2.10 4.18
C LEU A 51 7.80 -1.98 5.04
N ALA A 52 7.88 -1.01 5.95
CA ALA A 52 9.00 -0.88 6.87
C ALA A 52 9.16 -2.14 7.74
N TYR A 53 8.05 -2.75 8.18
CA TYR A 53 8.06 -4.03 8.88
C TYR A 53 8.56 -5.19 8.00
N TYR A 54 8.12 -5.26 6.74
CA TYR A 54 8.61 -6.26 5.76
C TYR A 54 10.13 -6.17 5.60
N PHE A 55 10.66 -4.96 5.42
CA PHE A 55 12.09 -4.70 5.21
C PHE A 55 12.98 -5.05 6.40
N LYS A 56 12.43 -5.19 7.62
CA LYS A 56 13.20 -5.73 8.77
C LYS A 56 13.70 -7.16 8.53
N GLY A 57 13.06 -7.91 7.62
CA GLY A 57 13.45 -9.27 7.25
C GLY A 57 14.33 -9.36 6.00
N VAL A 58 14.68 -8.23 5.38
CA VAL A 58 15.49 -8.17 4.15
C VAL A 58 16.94 -7.89 4.52
N SER A 59 17.86 -8.69 3.98
CA SER A 59 19.30 -8.59 4.28
C SER A 59 20.15 -8.09 3.11
N GLU A 60 19.63 -8.13 1.88
CA GLU A 60 20.36 -7.80 0.65
C GLU A 60 19.38 -7.44 -0.48
N PHE A 61 19.91 -6.87 -1.56
CA PHE A 61 19.16 -6.51 -2.77
C PHE A 61 17.93 -5.64 -2.47
N TYR A 62 18.07 -4.64 -1.61
CA TYR A 62 16.95 -3.90 -1.03
C TYR A 62 16.08 -3.20 -2.07
N ILE A 63 16.70 -2.64 -3.11
CA ILE A 63 15.97 -1.96 -4.20
C ILE A 63 15.14 -2.97 -5.01
N PHE A 64 15.70 -4.14 -5.33
CA PHE A 64 14.99 -5.20 -6.05
C PHE A 64 13.84 -5.76 -5.23
N GLU A 65 14.07 -6.02 -3.93
CA GLU A 65 13.01 -6.43 -3.01
C GLU A 65 11.89 -5.38 -2.93
N GLY A 66 12.24 -4.09 -2.88
CA GLY A 66 11.29 -2.98 -2.92
C GLY A 66 10.41 -2.98 -4.17
N PHE A 67 11.00 -3.22 -5.33
CA PHE A 67 10.25 -3.35 -6.58
C PHE A 67 9.31 -4.55 -6.55
N PHE A 68 9.79 -5.73 -6.17
CA PHE A 68 8.99 -6.96 -6.16
C PHE A 68 7.84 -6.90 -5.15
N VAL A 69 8.10 -6.48 -3.91
CA VAL A 69 7.05 -6.35 -2.89
C VAL A 69 6.05 -5.28 -3.27
N GLY A 70 6.52 -4.14 -3.79
CA GLY A 70 5.68 -3.03 -4.22
C GLY A 70 4.76 -3.42 -5.38
N ALA A 71 5.30 -4.09 -6.40
CA ALA A 71 4.53 -4.58 -7.54
C ALA A 71 3.53 -5.66 -7.14
N ALA A 72 3.93 -6.59 -6.26
CA ALA A 72 3.03 -7.62 -5.75
C ALA A 72 1.84 -7.02 -5.00
N TRP A 73 2.08 -6.03 -4.14
CA TRP A 73 1.02 -5.39 -3.35
C TRP A 73 0.11 -4.52 -4.20
N LEU A 74 0.65 -3.82 -5.20
CA LEU A 74 -0.13 -3.11 -6.21
C LEU A 74 -1.11 -4.06 -6.91
N VAL A 75 -0.61 -5.19 -7.41
CA VAL A 75 -1.43 -6.20 -8.10
C VAL A 75 -2.47 -6.80 -7.15
N ILE A 76 -2.11 -7.12 -5.92
CA ILE A 76 -3.06 -7.62 -4.91
C ILE A 76 -4.20 -6.62 -4.70
N ASN A 77 -3.89 -5.34 -4.51
CA ASN A 77 -4.92 -4.33 -4.28
C ASN A 77 -5.86 -4.17 -5.48
N TRP A 78 -5.33 -4.13 -6.70
CA TRP A 78 -6.16 -4.13 -7.90
C TRP A 78 -7.03 -5.38 -8.00
N ILE A 79 -6.47 -6.58 -7.80
CA ILE A 79 -7.24 -7.84 -7.84
C ILE A 79 -8.39 -7.78 -6.84
N MET A 80 -8.13 -7.38 -5.60
CA MET A 80 -9.16 -7.31 -4.58
C MET A 80 -10.24 -6.27 -4.91
N ASP A 81 -9.88 -5.15 -5.52
CA ASP A 81 -10.86 -4.18 -6.00
C ASP A 81 -11.72 -4.73 -7.14
N PHE A 82 -11.12 -5.36 -8.14
CA PHE A 82 -11.88 -5.96 -9.25
C PHE A 82 -12.79 -7.10 -8.79
N LEU A 83 -12.38 -7.87 -7.77
CA LEU A 83 -13.17 -8.98 -7.24
C LEU A 83 -14.30 -8.52 -6.30
N ILE A 84 -14.09 -7.44 -5.54
CA ILE A 84 -14.98 -7.07 -4.43
C ILE A 84 -15.45 -5.63 -4.53
N LEU A 85 -14.55 -4.65 -4.61
CA LEU A 85 -14.93 -3.24 -4.54
C LEU A 85 -15.73 -2.77 -5.76
N LEU A 86 -15.27 -3.12 -6.96
CA LEU A 86 -15.86 -2.70 -8.23
C LEU A 86 -17.28 -3.28 -8.43
N PRO A 87 -17.54 -4.57 -8.13
CA PRO A 87 -18.90 -5.11 -8.16
C PRO A 87 -19.86 -4.44 -7.16
N ILE A 88 -19.35 -4.03 -5.98
CA ILE A 88 -20.18 -3.41 -4.94
C ILE A 88 -20.52 -1.95 -5.27
N ASN A 89 -19.56 -1.19 -5.80
CA ASN A 89 -19.74 0.24 -6.04
C ASN A 89 -20.36 0.57 -7.41
N GLY A 90 -20.42 -0.39 -8.34
CA GLY A 90 -21.01 -0.23 -9.67
C GLY A 90 -20.27 0.75 -10.58
N MET A 91 -19.01 1.07 -10.25
CA MET A 91 -18.20 2.05 -10.96
C MET A 91 -17.64 1.47 -12.27
N ASP A 92 -17.57 2.28 -13.33
CA ASP A 92 -16.87 1.87 -14.55
C ASP A 92 -15.34 1.89 -14.36
N ILE A 93 -14.63 1.14 -15.20
CA ILE A 93 -13.17 0.96 -15.11
C ILE A 93 -12.42 2.29 -15.22
N THR A 94 -12.89 3.23 -16.04
CA THR A 94 -12.21 4.52 -16.23
C THR A 94 -12.33 5.37 -14.98
N THR A 95 -13.53 5.45 -14.40
CA THR A 95 -13.75 6.15 -13.13
C THR A 95 -12.97 5.49 -12.01
N TYR A 96 -12.90 4.16 -11.97
CA TYR A 96 -12.10 3.42 -10.99
C TYR A 96 -10.64 3.81 -10.98
N PHE A 97 -9.97 3.83 -12.14
CA PHE A 97 -8.57 4.20 -12.18
C PHE A 97 -8.33 5.66 -11.80
N LYS A 98 -9.21 6.58 -12.21
CA LYS A 98 -9.12 8.00 -11.84
C LYS A 98 -9.27 8.23 -10.34
N GLU A 99 -10.18 7.52 -9.71
CA GLU A 99 -10.54 7.77 -8.32
C GLU A 99 -9.77 6.92 -7.32
N ILE A 100 -9.36 5.71 -7.68
CA ILE A 100 -8.83 4.71 -6.75
C ILE A 100 -7.59 4.02 -7.34
N GLY A 101 -7.72 3.37 -8.50
CA GLY A 101 -6.72 2.45 -9.04
C GLY A 101 -5.32 3.05 -9.18
N LEU A 102 -5.20 4.29 -9.65
CA LEU A 102 -3.89 4.96 -9.80
C LEU A 102 -3.23 5.32 -8.46
N ARG A 103 -3.99 5.41 -7.37
CA ARG A 103 -3.45 5.74 -6.04
C ARG A 103 -2.59 4.61 -5.48
N TYR A 104 -2.83 3.36 -5.89
CA TYR A 104 -2.02 2.22 -5.47
C TYR A 104 -0.58 2.27 -6.00
N ILE A 105 -0.29 3.07 -7.04
CA ILE A 105 1.09 3.29 -7.52
C ILE A 105 1.97 3.84 -6.39
N LEU A 106 1.38 4.56 -5.42
CA LEU A 106 2.10 5.01 -4.22
C LEU A 106 2.75 3.85 -3.45
N ILE A 107 2.15 2.65 -3.42
CA ILE A 107 2.78 1.49 -2.75
C ILE A 107 4.13 1.18 -3.39
N LEU A 108 4.19 1.12 -4.72
CA LEU A 108 5.42 0.81 -5.44
C LEU A 108 6.47 1.90 -5.23
N ILE A 109 6.08 3.18 -5.30
CA ILE A 109 6.97 4.31 -5.05
C ILE A 109 7.56 4.22 -3.63
N ILE A 110 6.73 4.01 -2.62
CA ILE A 110 7.15 3.92 -1.22
C ILE A 110 8.04 2.70 -0.99
N ALA A 111 7.68 1.54 -1.52
CA ALA A 111 8.46 0.31 -1.36
C ALA A 111 9.87 0.43 -1.95
N VAL A 112 9.98 0.97 -3.17
CA VAL A 112 11.29 1.23 -3.80
C VAL A 112 12.07 2.29 -3.02
N SER A 113 11.40 3.34 -2.53
CA SER A 113 12.04 4.38 -1.72
C SER A 113 12.62 3.84 -0.41
N ILE A 114 11.90 2.95 0.27
CA ILE A 114 12.39 2.25 1.46
C ILE A 114 13.59 1.35 1.09
N GLY A 115 13.51 0.65 -0.04
CA GLY A 115 14.61 -0.17 -0.55
C GLY A 115 15.89 0.64 -0.78
N ILE A 116 15.78 1.82 -1.42
CA ILE A 116 16.91 2.73 -1.63
C ILE A 116 17.50 3.19 -0.28
N ALA A 117 16.65 3.59 0.67
CA ALA A 117 17.11 4.04 1.98
C ALA A 117 17.79 2.92 2.77
N ALA A 118 17.30 1.68 2.66
CA ALA A 118 17.88 0.52 3.33
C ALA A 118 19.24 0.12 2.74
N GLU A 119 19.39 0.17 1.40
CA GLU A 119 20.65 -0.08 0.70
C GLU A 119 21.75 0.90 1.15
N ASP A 120 21.43 2.20 1.20
CA ASP A 120 22.36 3.24 1.65
C ASP A 120 22.75 3.05 3.13
N ALA A 121 21.79 2.70 3.99
CA ALA A 121 22.05 2.41 5.41
C ALA A 121 22.97 1.19 5.59
N ALA A 122 22.72 0.10 4.86
CA ALA A 122 23.55 -1.11 4.91
C ALA A 122 24.99 -0.85 4.43
N GLY A 123 25.16 -0.09 3.34
CA GLY A 123 26.47 0.31 2.83
C GLY A 123 27.29 1.15 3.81
N LYS A 124 26.63 2.01 4.60
CA LYS A 124 27.28 2.79 5.67
C LYS A 124 27.73 1.91 6.83
N SER A 125 26.91 0.96 7.27
CA SER A 125 27.27 0.03 8.35
C SER A 125 28.45 -0.87 7.99
N GLY A 126 28.53 -1.35 6.73
CA GLY A 126 29.66 -2.15 6.25
C GLY A 126 31.00 -1.42 6.31
N LYS A 127 31.02 -0.12 5.94
CA LYS A 127 32.23 0.72 6.02
C LYS A 127 32.69 0.99 7.45
N GLN A 128 31.77 1.12 8.40
CA GLN A 128 32.11 1.41 9.80
C GLN A 128 32.75 0.21 10.52
N ASN A 129 32.41 -1.01 10.10
CA ASN A 129 32.98 -2.25 10.64
C ASN A 129 34.38 -2.58 10.08
N THR A 130 34.81 -1.97 8.97
CA THR A 130 36.14 -2.20 8.38
C THR A 130 37.22 -1.26 8.92
N ILE A 131 36.83 -0.24 9.70
CA ILE A 131 37.72 0.79 10.25
C ILE A 131 38.06 0.52 11.74
N LYS A 132 37.52 -0.55 12.32
CA LYS A 132 37.86 -1.04 13.68
C LYS A 132 38.72 -2.30 13.58
#